data_AF-A0A2W6E5H5-F1
#
_entry.id   AF-A0A2W6E5H5-F1
#
_cell.length_a   1.000
_cell.length_b   1.000
_cell.length_c   1.000
_cell.angle_alpha   90.00
_cell.angle_beta   90.00
_cell.angle_gamma   90.00
#
_symmetry.space_group_name_H-M   'P 1'
#
loop_
_entity.id
_entity.type
_entity.pdbx_description
1 polymer ?
#
loop_
_entity_poly.entity_id
_entity_poly.type
_entity_poly.pdbx_seq_one_letter_code
_entity_poly.pdbx_strand_id
1 'polypeptide(L)'
;MFNSLGWPEVALLVVIALFVFGPERLPKMAAEAGRMLRTLRQMADNARSDLQAELGPELGDLDLASLNPKTFIRKNLFDGEDLLSDTPPAVVRQPNRAAQRPLAEDERAPYDADAT
;
A
#
# COMPACT_ATOMS: atom_id res chain seq x y z
N MET A 1 -7.91 -9.83 13.16
CA MET A 1 -8.77 -9.23 14.22
C MET A 1 -9.57 -8.01 13.76
N PHE A 2 -9.42 -7.55 12.50
CA PHE A 2 -10.17 -6.40 11.94
C PHE A 2 -11.47 -6.78 11.21
N ASN A 3 -11.86 -8.06 11.26
CA ASN A 3 -13.10 -8.57 10.65
C ASN A 3 -14.38 -8.07 11.36
N SER A 4 -14.22 -7.18 12.34
CA SER A 4 -15.27 -6.52 13.10
C SER A 4 -15.33 -5.01 12.81
N LEU A 5 -14.83 -4.52 11.67
CA LEU A 5 -15.06 -3.13 11.27
C LEU A 5 -16.52 -2.98 10.82
N GLY A 6 -17.42 -2.90 11.79
CA GLY A 6 -18.83 -2.68 11.58
C GLY A 6 -19.18 -1.19 11.54
N TRP A 7 -20.46 -0.93 11.28
CA TRP A 7 -21.03 0.41 11.43
C TRP A 7 -20.75 1.07 12.80
N PRO A 8 -20.73 0.33 13.95
CA PRO A 8 -20.41 0.92 15.25
C PRO A 8 -18.99 1.48 15.35
N GLU A 9 -17.98 0.78 14.83
CA GLU A 9 -16.58 1.19 14.88
C GLU A 9 -16.34 2.41 14.00
N VAL A 10 -16.99 2.46 12.82
CA VAL A 10 -16.97 3.65 11.95
C VAL A 10 -17.61 4.85 12.66
N ALA A 11 -18.74 4.65 13.34
CA ALA A 11 -19.37 5.72 14.12
C ALA A 11 -18.46 6.23 15.25
N LEU A 12 -17.75 5.33 15.95
CA LEU A 12 -16.77 5.70 16.97
C LEU A 12 -15.62 6.54 16.37
N LEU A 13 -15.07 6.14 15.23
CA LEU A 13 -14.02 6.91 14.54
C LEU A 13 -14.52 8.30 14.13
N VAL A 14 -15.75 8.40 13.63
CA VAL A 14 -16.37 9.70 13.31
C VAL A 14 -16.49 10.55 14.57
N VAL A 15 -16.96 10.02 15.69
CA VAL A 15 -17.06 10.77 16.95
C VAL A 15 -15.70 11.25 17.42
N ILE A 16 -14.68 10.39 17.37
CA ILE A 16 -13.29 10.76 17.72
C ILE A 16 -12.79 11.88 16.81
N ALA A 17 -13.00 11.75 15.50
CA ALA A 17 -12.58 12.76 14.53
C ALA A 17 -13.31 14.10 14.76
N LEU A 18 -14.62 14.08 15.05
CA LEU A 18 -15.39 15.27 15.40
C LEU A 18 -14.90 15.91 16.70
N PHE A 19 -14.43 15.13 17.68
CA PHE A 19 -13.88 15.67 18.92
C PHE A 19 -12.50 16.32 18.73
N VAL A 20 -11.61 15.65 17.99
CA VAL A 20 -10.23 16.14 17.74
C VAL A 20 -10.23 17.36 16.82
N PHE A 21 -10.95 17.29 15.70
CA PHE A 21 -10.93 18.34 14.68
C PHE A 21 -12.07 19.36 14.86
N GLY A 22 -13.17 18.99 15.51
CA GLY A 22 -14.37 19.80 15.63
C GLY A 22 -15.39 19.53 14.50
N PRO A 23 -16.71 19.48 14.80
CA PRO A 23 -17.75 19.17 13.82
C PRO A 23 -17.88 20.23 12.70
N GLU A 24 -17.48 21.46 12.99
CA GLU A 24 -17.52 22.58 12.03
C GLU A 24 -16.33 22.54 11.05
N ARG A 25 -15.18 22.02 11.48
CA ARG A 25 -13.91 22.10 10.71
C ARG A 25 -13.72 20.91 9.80
N LEU A 26 -14.13 19.72 10.23
CA LEU A 26 -14.02 18.48 9.47
C LEU A 26 -14.64 18.57 8.06
N PRO A 27 -15.90 19.02 7.88
CA PRO A 27 -16.50 19.13 6.55
C PRO A 27 -15.80 20.17 5.68
N LYS A 28 -15.31 21.26 6.27
CA LYS A 28 -14.55 22.30 5.56
C LYS A 28 -13.22 21.76 5.01
N MET A 29 -12.47 21.03 5.85
CA MET A 29 -11.20 20.40 5.46
C MET A 29 -11.42 19.31 4.40
N ALA A 30 -12.46 18.47 4.55
CA ALA A 30 -12.81 17.47 3.56
C ALA A 30 -13.17 18.10 2.20
N ALA A 31 -13.93 19.21 2.20
CA ALA A 31 -14.25 19.94 0.99
C ALA A 31 -13.01 20.55 0.32
N GLU A 32 -12.05 21.04 1.09
CA GLU A 32 -10.79 21.58 0.58
C GLU A 32 -9.90 20.47 -0.01
N ALA A 33 -9.75 19.35 0.70
CA ALA A 33 -9.05 18.17 0.18
C ALA A 33 -9.71 17.63 -1.09
N GLY A 34 -11.04 17.60 -1.16
CA GLY A 34 -11.79 17.20 -2.36
C GLY A 34 -11.53 18.11 -3.55
N ARG A 35 -11.47 19.43 -3.33
CA ARG A 35 -11.09 20.40 -4.38
C ARG A 35 -9.65 20.18 -4.84
N MET A 36 -8.71 19.97 -3.92
CA MET A 36 -7.32 19.67 -4.26
C MET A 36 -7.22 18.40 -5.11
N LEU A 37 -7.92 17.32 -4.72
CA LEU A 37 -7.95 16.07 -5.47
C LEU A 37 -8.55 16.24 -6.87
N ARG A 38 -9.61 17.06 -7.00
CA ARG A 38 -10.20 17.42 -8.29
C ARG A 38 -9.18 18.10 -9.19
N THR A 39 -8.43 19.07 -8.67
CA THR A 39 -7.40 19.79 -9.40
C THR A 39 -6.26 18.85 -9.82
N LEU A 40 -5.78 18.01 -8.90
CA LEU A 40 -4.74 17.01 -9.20
C LEU A 40 -5.19 16.05 -10.31
N ARG A 41 -6.43 15.58 -10.25
CA ARG A 41 -7.00 14.74 -11.32
C ARG A 41 -7.02 15.47 -12.66
N GLN A 42 -7.46 16.72 -12.68
CA GLN A 42 -7.50 17.52 -13.90
C GLN A 42 -6.09 17.77 -14.47
N MET A 43 -5.11 18.02 -13.61
CA MET A 43 -3.70 18.14 -14.00
C MET A 43 -3.16 16.84 -14.61
N ALA A 44 -3.46 15.69 -13.99
CA ALA A 44 -3.05 14.38 -14.50
C ALA A 44 -3.72 14.06 -15.85
N ASP A 45 -5.01 14.36 -15.99
CA ASP A 45 -5.76 14.16 -17.23
C ASP A 45 -5.21 15.05 -18.36
N ASN A 46 -4.88 16.32 -18.07
CA ASN A 46 -4.27 17.23 -19.04
C ASN A 46 -2.88 16.77 -19.46
N ALA A 47 -2.00 16.44 -18.51
CA ALA A 47 -0.66 15.94 -18.82
C ALA A 47 -0.71 14.65 -19.65
N ARG A 48 -1.67 13.75 -19.38
CA ARG A 48 -1.90 12.56 -20.20
C ARG A 48 -2.34 12.93 -21.62
N SER A 49 -3.22 13.92 -21.76
CA SER A 49 -3.66 14.42 -23.07
C SER A 49 -2.50 15.01 -23.87
N ASP A 50 -1.64 15.79 -23.22
CA ASP A 50 -0.49 16.45 -23.84
C ASP A 50 0.53 15.40 -24.32
N LEU A 51 0.84 14.41 -23.46
CA LEU A 51 1.72 13.29 -23.82
C LEU A 51 1.15 12.47 -24.99
N GLN A 52 -0.15 12.22 -25.01
CA GLN A 52 -0.82 11.51 -26.10
C GLN A 52 -0.82 12.31 -27.41
N ALA A 53 -0.87 13.64 -27.34
CA ALA A 53 -0.81 14.52 -28.49
C ALA A 53 0.61 14.61 -29.09
N GLU A 54 1.65 14.60 -28.25
CA GLU A 54 3.05 14.73 -28.69
C GLU A 54 3.70 13.42 -29.13
N LEU A 55 3.39 12.30 -28.47
CA LEU A 55 4.04 11.00 -28.72
C LEU A 55 3.20 10.08 -29.62
N GLY A 56 1.98 10.49 -29.98
CA GLY A 56 1.08 9.73 -30.83
C GLY A 56 0.54 8.44 -30.19
N PRO A 57 -0.12 7.57 -30.97
CA PRO A 57 -0.80 6.37 -30.48
C PRO A 57 0.11 5.35 -29.77
N GLU A 58 1.44 5.48 -29.86
CA GLU A 58 2.41 4.53 -29.31
C GLU A 58 2.44 4.51 -27.77
N LEU A 59 1.90 5.54 -27.09
CA LEU A 59 1.63 5.50 -25.63
C LEU A 59 0.31 4.79 -25.27
N GLY A 60 -0.58 4.55 -26.22
CA GLY A 60 -1.87 3.88 -25.98
C GLY A 60 -1.72 2.44 -25.48
N ASP A 61 -0.60 1.81 -25.82
CA ASP A 61 -0.23 0.46 -25.36
C ASP A 61 0.48 0.45 -24.00
N LEU A 62 0.90 1.61 -23.47
CA LEU A 62 1.32 1.70 -22.08
C LEU A 62 0.07 1.67 -21.20
N ASP A 63 -0.02 0.64 -20.37
CA ASP A 63 -1.15 0.35 -19.50
C ASP A 63 -1.28 1.35 -18.33
N LEU A 64 -1.59 2.61 -18.65
CA LEU A 64 -1.94 3.65 -17.68
C LEU A 64 -3.25 3.33 -16.95
N ALA A 65 -4.06 2.41 -17.49
CA ALA A 65 -5.34 2.01 -16.95
C ALA A 65 -5.19 1.04 -15.76
N SER A 66 -4.15 0.21 -15.69
CA SER A 66 -3.91 -0.65 -14.54
C SER A 66 -3.40 0.08 -13.30
N LEU A 67 -2.82 1.27 -13.47
CA LEU A 67 -2.44 2.16 -12.37
C LEU A 67 -3.62 2.97 -11.81
N ASN A 68 -4.84 2.77 -12.31
CA ASN A 68 -5.99 3.56 -11.87
C ASN A 68 -6.27 3.29 -10.37
N PRO A 69 -6.25 4.32 -9.51
CA PRO A 69 -6.32 4.14 -8.07
C PRO A 69 -7.62 3.45 -7.63
N LYS A 70 -8.71 3.58 -8.41
CA LYS A 70 -9.98 2.89 -8.14
C LYS A 70 -9.86 1.37 -8.33
N THR A 71 -9.11 0.93 -9.33
CA THR A 71 -8.84 -0.49 -9.60
C THR A 71 -7.88 -1.05 -8.55
N PHE A 72 -6.89 -0.26 -8.13
CA PHE A 72 -5.96 -0.62 -7.06
C PHE A 72 -6.67 -0.76 -5.71
N ILE A 73 -7.48 0.23 -5.30
CA ILE A 73 -8.27 0.17 -4.06
C ILE A 73 -9.21 -1.03 -4.11
N ARG A 74 -9.89 -1.28 -5.24
CA ARG A 74 -10.76 -2.45 -5.38
C ARG A 74 -9.98 -3.76 -5.18
N LYS A 75 -8.87 -3.95 -5.87
CA LYS A 75 -8.03 -5.15 -5.69
C LYS A 75 -7.55 -5.29 -4.24
N ASN A 76 -7.11 -4.21 -3.60
CA ASN A 76 -6.61 -4.28 -2.23
C ASN A 76 -7.69 -4.35 -1.13
N LEU A 77 -8.93 -3.87 -1.36
CA LEU A 77 -10.02 -3.98 -0.38
C LEU A 77 -10.81 -5.27 -0.52
N PHE A 78 -11.01 -5.75 -1.75
CA PHE A 78 -11.81 -6.96 -1.99
C PHE A 78 -10.95 -8.23 -2.03
N ASP A 79 -9.66 -8.15 -2.37
CA ASP A 79 -8.74 -9.29 -2.36
C ASP A 79 -7.74 -9.24 -1.17
N GLY A 80 -7.72 -8.15 -0.39
CA GLY A 80 -6.74 -7.90 0.67
C GLY A 80 -7.19 -8.24 2.10
N GLU A 81 -8.24 -9.04 2.28
CA GLU A 81 -8.60 -9.61 3.59
C GLU A 81 -7.44 -10.46 4.19
N ASP A 82 -6.47 -10.88 3.37
CA ASP A 82 -5.26 -11.62 3.80
C ASP A 82 -4.14 -10.76 4.42
N LEU A 83 -4.08 -9.44 4.17
CA LEU A 83 -3.01 -8.59 4.73
C LEU A 83 -3.30 -8.08 6.15
N LEU A 84 -4.55 -8.16 6.60
CA LEU A 84 -5.01 -7.75 7.93
C LEU A 84 -5.20 -8.95 8.88
N SER A 85 -4.92 -10.14 8.36
CA SER A 85 -5.00 -11.44 9.03
C SER A 85 -3.62 -11.89 9.50
N ASP A 86 -3.21 -11.34 10.65
CA ASP A 86 -2.37 -12.04 11.62
C ASP A 86 -1.00 -12.55 11.12
N THR A 87 -0.02 -11.66 10.97
CA THR A 87 1.40 -11.96 11.25
C THR A 87 2.12 -10.64 11.57
N PRO A 88 2.88 -10.51 12.68
CA PRO A 88 3.74 -9.33 12.89
C PRO A 88 4.71 -9.17 11.72
N PRO A 89 5.21 -7.96 11.39
CA PRO A 89 6.17 -7.81 10.32
C PRO A 89 7.47 -8.53 10.70
N ALA A 90 7.60 -9.79 10.30
CA ALA A 90 8.87 -10.49 10.23
C ALA A 90 9.61 -9.97 8.99
N VAL A 91 9.87 -8.65 8.93
CA VAL A 91 10.93 -8.11 8.10
C VAL A 91 12.20 -8.06 8.95
N VAL A 92 12.58 -9.24 9.42
CA VAL A 92 13.99 -9.57 9.56
C VAL A 92 14.16 -10.74 8.62
N ARG A 93 14.68 -10.48 7.42
CA ARG A 93 15.32 -11.53 6.62
C ARG A 93 16.37 -12.15 7.53
N GLN A 94 16.06 -13.27 8.19
CA GLN A 94 17.06 -14.08 8.85
C GLN A 94 17.86 -14.72 7.72
N PRO A 95 19.14 -14.34 7.50
CA PRO A 95 19.97 -15.11 6.61
C PRO A 95 20.16 -16.47 7.29
N ASN A 96 19.65 -17.50 6.62
CA ASN A 96 20.05 -18.88 6.80
C ASN A 96 20.10 -19.36 8.26
N ARG A 97 18.92 -19.63 8.84
CA ARG A 97 18.81 -20.24 10.19
C ARG A 97 19.46 -21.63 10.30
N ALA A 98 19.77 -22.26 9.17
CA ALA A 98 20.54 -23.51 9.11
C ALA A 98 22.04 -23.30 9.40
N ALA A 99 22.58 -22.09 9.20
CA ALA A 99 24.00 -21.79 9.39
C ALA A 99 24.36 -21.32 10.82
N GLN A 100 23.36 -21.21 11.72
CA GLN A 100 23.55 -20.70 13.09
C GLN A 100 23.23 -21.74 14.17
N ARG A 101 23.03 -23.00 13.81
CA ARG A 101 23.13 -24.06 14.81
C ARG A 101 24.60 -24.21 15.18
N PRO A 102 24.96 -24.18 16.48
CA PRO A 102 26.29 -24.61 16.88
C PRO A 102 26.49 -26.03 16.34
N LEU A 103 27.59 -26.23 15.61
CA LEU A 103 27.97 -27.53 15.09
C LEU A 103 27.98 -28.52 16.26
N ALA A 104 27.36 -29.69 16.07
CA ALA A 104 27.49 -30.76 17.06
C ALA A 104 28.98 -31.14 17.20
N GLU A 105 29.39 -31.64 18.37
CA GLU A 105 30.80 -31.89 18.71
C GLU A 105 31.50 -32.85 17.73
N ASP A 106 30.73 -33.63 16.98
CA ASP A 106 31.15 -34.60 15.96
C ASP A 106 30.85 -34.15 14.51
N GLU A 107 30.31 -32.95 14.29
CA GLU A 107 29.97 -32.42 12.95
C GLU A 107 31.14 -31.61 12.37
N ARG A 108 31.68 -32.07 11.23
CA ARG A 108 32.72 -31.32 10.52
C ARG A 108 32.11 -30.14 9.76
N ALA A 109 32.71 -28.97 9.94
CA ALA A 109 32.33 -27.79 9.18
C ALA A 109 32.44 -28.05 7.67
N PRO A 110 31.52 -27.51 6.86
CA PRO A 110 31.56 -27.65 5.41
C PRO A 110 32.90 -27.13 4.88
N TYR A 111 33.57 -27.90 4.01
CA TYR A 111 34.80 -27.46 3.36
C TYR A 111 34.46 -26.49 2.22
N ASP A 112 35.03 -25.29 2.27
CA ASP A 112 34.88 -24.28 1.23
C ASP A 112 35.98 -24.47 0.17
N ALA A 113 35.58 -24.88 -1.03
CA ALA A 113 36.49 -25.17 -2.13
C ALA A 113 36.95 -23.92 -2.88
N ASP A 114 36.35 -22.75 -2.60
CA ASP A 114 36.69 -21.48 -3.26
C ASP A 114 37.72 -20.66 -2.46
N ALA A 115 38.24 -21.19 -1.34
CA ALA A 115 39.34 -20.59 -0.59
C ALA A 115 40.70 -21.01 -1.17
N THR A 116 41.24 -20.21 -2.10
CA THR A 116 42.65 -20.27 -2.58
C THR A 116 43.23 -18.87 -2.66
#